data_AF-A0A0K1EL91-F1
#
_entry.id   AF-A0A0K1EL91-F1
#
_cell.length_a   1.000
_cell.length_b   1.000
_cell.length_c   1.000
_cell.angle_alpha   90.00
_cell.angle_beta   90.00
_cell.angle_gamma   90.00
#
_symmetry.space_group_name_H-M   'P 1'
#
loop_
_entity.id
_entity.type
_entity.pdbx_description
1 polymer ?
#
loop_
_entity_poly.entity_id
_entity_poly.type
_entity_poly.pdbx_seq_one_letter_code
_entity_poly.pdbx_strand_id
1 'polypeptide(L)'
;MGIFDFLRKSSAPSSAPPLDKKVASYAKVAADKRAQAYDRIEAIQTLASMKSVDAASALLKRFTFTIDPSITDQDEKEVAFQGVADAGKGVIPAIRDFCIKAETLSWPIKILRSLLDDDEYRDELISLLEMFDTEYTRNVEPKQQIITALGGLSGGEIREAVERFLDDVNETVRFHAVQTTFAQGSDESVPALIKAITTEESVRIKNKVAEGLMGRGWIIPEELRSAAREALRDSGGFVIADSGRVQRGSGFG
;
A
#
# COMPACT_ATOMS: atom_id res chain seq x y z
N MET A 1 21.20 -29.00 33.63
CA MET A 1 20.65 -27.62 33.65
C MET A 1 20.91 -27.00 32.29
N GLY A 2 19.86 -26.53 31.62
CA GLY A 2 19.88 -26.24 30.19
C GLY A 2 20.56 -24.92 29.81
N ILE A 3 21.26 -24.96 28.68
CA ILE A 3 21.87 -23.87 27.91
C ILE A 3 20.87 -22.83 27.34
N PHE A 4 19.61 -22.83 27.80
CA PHE A 4 18.53 -21.96 27.33
C PHE A 4 18.13 -20.85 28.33
N ASP A 5 18.85 -20.68 29.43
CA ASP A 5 18.50 -19.70 30.48
C ASP A 5 19.19 -18.33 30.34
N PHE A 6 19.87 -18.08 29.21
CA PHE A 6 20.61 -16.82 28.98
C PHE A 6 19.90 -15.83 28.03
N LEU A 7 18.76 -16.20 27.47
CA LEU A 7 18.04 -15.41 26.45
C LEU A 7 16.76 -14.73 26.95
N ARG A 8 16.60 -14.55 28.26
CA ARG A 8 15.44 -13.82 28.82
C ARG A 8 15.81 -12.80 29.88
N LYS A 9 16.77 -11.91 29.59
CA LYS A 9 16.92 -10.64 30.32
C LYS A 9 17.73 -9.59 29.56
N SER A 10 17.14 -9.00 28.53
CA SER A 10 17.43 -7.60 28.20
C SER A 10 16.21 -6.99 27.50
N SER A 11 15.34 -6.37 28.28
CA SER A 11 14.52 -5.29 27.75
C SER A 11 15.50 -4.18 27.34
N ALA A 12 15.71 -4.01 26.03
CA ALA A 12 16.49 -2.90 25.52
C ALA A 12 15.93 -1.59 26.11
N PRO A 13 16.76 -0.68 26.62
CA PRO A 13 16.29 0.64 27.00
C PRO A 13 15.75 1.32 25.74
N SER A 14 14.52 1.84 25.79
CA SER A 14 14.01 2.68 24.71
C SER A 14 14.94 3.88 24.56
N SER A 15 15.71 3.94 23.48
CA SER A 15 16.64 5.01 23.16
C SER A 15 15.97 6.29 22.67
N ALA A 16 14.64 6.39 22.81
CA ALA A 16 13.92 7.62 22.54
C ALA A 16 14.15 8.61 23.70
N PRO A 17 14.48 9.88 23.43
CA PRO A 17 14.50 10.92 24.45
C PRO A 17 13.15 10.94 25.20
N PRO A 18 13.14 11.29 26.50
CA PRO A 18 11.89 11.42 27.22
C PRO A 18 11.02 12.49 26.56
N LEU A 19 9.86 12.08 26.06
CA LEU A 19 8.84 12.97 25.51
C LEU A 19 8.55 14.10 26.52
N ASP A 20 8.41 15.33 26.03
CA ASP A 20 7.95 16.46 26.84
C ASP A 20 6.66 16.05 27.57
N LYS A 21 6.61 16.25 28.89
CA LYS A 21 5.45 15.89 29.72
C LYS A 21 4.15 16.50 29.19
N LYS A 22 4.21 17.68 28.56
CA LYS A 22 3.06 18.31 27.89
C LYS A 22 2.61 17.50 26.68
N VAL A 23 3.53 17.10 25.79
CA VAL A 23 3.23 16.24 24.63
C VAL A 23 2.60 14.93 25.11
N ALA A 24 3.20 14.28 26.11
CA ALA A 24 2.70 13.00 26.63
C ALA A 24 1.26 13.10 27.17
N SER A 25 0.91 14.21 27.83
CA SER A 25 -0.44 14.43 28.35
C SER A 25 -1.48 14.53 27.22
N TYR A 26 -1.24 15.39 26.22
CA TYR A 26 -2.15 15.53 25.09
C TYR A 26 -2.18 14.28 24.20
N ALA A 27 -1.04 13.62 24.02
CA ALA A 27 -0.95 12.36 23.28
C ALA A 27 -1.84 11.26 23.87
N LYS A 28 -1.94 11.20 25.20
CA LYS A 28 -2.83 10.25 25.88
C LYS A 28 -4.29 10.52 25.54
N VAL A 29 -4.71 11.78 25.54
CA VAL A 29 -6.10 12.18 25.25
C VAL A 29 -6.42 11.96 23.78
N ALA A 30 -5.56 12.41 22.86
CA ALA A 30 -5.76 12.28 21.42
C ALA A 30 -5.85 10.80 20.96
N ALA A 31 -5.16 9.89 21.65
CA ALA A 31 -5.19 8.46 21.36
C ALA A 31 -6.33 7.69 22.05
N ASP A 32 -7.10 8.33 22.94
CA ASP A 32 -8.19 7.66 23.66
C ASP A 32 -9.51 7.76 22.89
N LYS A 33 -9.88 6.67 22.20
CA LYS A 33 -11.18 6.54 21.53
C LYS A 33 -12.38 6.85 22.44
N ARG A 34 -12.25 6.70 23.77
CA ARG A 34 -13.32 6.93 24.75
C ARG A 34 -13.34 8.34 25.34
N ALA A 35 -12.33 9.17 25.07
CA ALA A 35 -12.36 10.57 25.48
C ALA A 35 -13.54 11.30 24.81
N GLN A 36 -14.01 12.39 25.43
CA GLN A 36 -15.04 13.20 24.80
C GLN A 36 -14.49 13.81 23.51
N ALA A 37 -15.35 13.97 22.50
CA ALA A 37 -14.92 14.50 21.20
C ALA A 37 -14.27 15.88 21.33
N TYR A 38 -14.82 16.74 22.20
CA TYR A 38 -14.27 18.06 22.52
C TYR A 38 -12.84 17.96 23.09
N ASP A 39 -12.62 17.11 24.10
CA ASP A 39 -11.30 16.95 24.71
C ASP A 39 -10.27 16.37 23.72
N ARG A 40 -10.70 15.42 22.87
CA ARG A 40 -9.84 14.86 21.83
C ARG A 40 -9.43 15.90 20.81
N ILE A 41 -10.37 16.64 20.24
CA ILE A 41 -10.05 17.62 19.20
C ILE A 41 -9.16 18.74 19.76
N GLU A 42 -9.38 19.18 20.99
CA GLU A 42 -8.51 20.16 21.66
C GLU A 42 -7.08 19.62 21.83
N ALA A 43 -6.94 18.36 22.25
CA ALA A 43 -5.63 17.71 22.37
C ALA A 43 -4.93 17.56 21.00
N ILE A 44 -5.67 17.16 19.96
CA ILE A 44 -5.17 17.03 18.59
C ILE A 44 -4.70 18.40 18.06
N GLN A 45 -5.50 19.44 18.20
CA GLN A 45 -5.16 20.81 17.79
C GLN A 45 -3.94 21.33 18.55
N THR A 46 -3.87 21.06 19.85
CA THR A 46 -2.74 21.47 20.68
C THR A 46 -1.46 20.79 20.23
N LEU A 47 -1.47 19.47 20.00
CA LEU A 47 -0.32 18.75 19.44
C LEU A 47 0.08 19.28 18.06
N ALA A 48 -0.89 19.52 17.17
CA ALA A 48 -0.65 20.07 15.84
C ALA A 48 0.05 21.45 15.90
N SER A 49 -0.35 22.29 16.87
CA SER A 49 0.24 23.62 17.04
C SER A 49 1.70 23.61 17.48
N MET A 50 2.19 22.50 18.06
CA MET A 50 3.58 22.39 18.54
C MET A 50 4.60 22.27 17.40
N LYS A 51 4.19 21.78 16.23
CA LYS A 51 5.04 21.62 15.02
C LYS A 51 6.38 20.93 15.29
N SER A 52 6.38 19.98 16.23
CA SER A 52 7.55 19.19 16.60
C SER A 52 7.38 17.74 16.16
N VAL A 53 8.51 17.06 15.90
CA VAL A 53 8.52 15.64 15.52
C VAL A 53 7.85 14.77 16.58
N ASP A 54 8.06 15.07 17.87
CA ASP A 54 7.44 14.33 18.98
C ASP A 54 5.91 14.47 19.00
N ALA A 55 5.39 15.68 18.79
CA ALA A 55 3.96 15.92 18.76
C ALA A 55 3.32 15.30 17.51
N ALA A 56 3.97 15.42 16.34
CA ALA A 56 3.53 14.77 15.11
C ALA A 56 3.52 13.24 15.24
N SER A 57 4.55 12.65 15.86
CA SER A 57 4.60 11.21 16.14
C SER A 57 3.45 10.76 17.04
N ALA A 58 3.05 11.58 18.01
CA ALA A 58 1.88 11.30 18.85
C ALA A 58 0.56 11.35 18.07
N LEU A 59 0.42 12.30 17.13
CA LEU A 59 -0.78 12.46 16.30
C LEU A 59 -1.06 11.23 15.42
N LEU A 60 -0.04 10.47 15.01
CA LEU A 60 -0.22 9.27 14.18
C LEU A 60 -1.19 8.25 14.80
N LYS A 61 -1.26 8.18 16.14
CA LYS A 61 -2.19 7.30 16.85
C LYS A 61 -3.66 7.59 16.54
N ARG A 62 -4.00 8.80 16.08
CA ARG A 62 -5.38 9.13 15.73
C ARG A 62 -5.87 8.33 14.53
N PHE A 63 -4.97 7.87 13.66
CA PHE A 63 -5.32 7.09 12.47
C PHE A 63 -5.60 5.61 12.77
N THR A 64 -5.40 5.13 13.99
CA THR A 64 -5.60 3.70 14.33
C THR A 64 -7.03 3.36 14.73
N PHE A 65 -7.94 4.32 14.75
CA PHE A 65 -9.35 4.07 15.08
C PHE A 65 -10.30 5.01 14.36
N THR A 66 -11.56 4.59 14.31
CA THR A 66 -12.70 5.37 13.80
C THR A 66 -13.65 5.68 14.95
N ILE A 67 -14.25 6.87 14.91
CA ILE A 67 -15.30 7.33 15.84
C ILE A 67 -16.59 7.65 15.08
N ASP A 68 -17.71 7.68 15.80
CA ASP A 68 -18.99 8.18 15.30
C ASP A 68 -19.31 9.56 15.91
N PRO A 69 -19.93 10.47 15.15
CA PRO A 69 -20.28 10.34 13.73
C PRO A 69 -19.05 10.42 12.81
N SER A 70 -19.15 9.85 11.61
CA SER A 70 -18.04 9.79 10.65
C SER A 70 -17.48 11.15 10.24
N ILE A 71 -18.32 12.21 10.24
CA ILE A 71 -17.87 13.58 9.97
C ILE A 71 -16.86 14.04 11.02
N THR A 72 -17.15 13.82 12.32
CA THR A 72 -16.22 14.16 13.40
C THR A 72 -14.94 13.34 13.32
N ASP A 73 -15.01 12.07 12.92
CA ASP A 73 -13.81 11.26 12.69
C ASP A 73 -12.91 11.85 11.60
N GLN A 74 -13.51 12.25 10.49
CA GLN A 74 -12.78 12.84 9.37
C GLN A 74 -12.17 14.19 9.74
N ASP A 75 -12.93 15.06 10.42
CA ASP A 75 -12.43 16.35 10.87
C ASP A 75 -11.24 16.20 11.84
N GLU A 76 -11.34 15.31 12.83
CA GLU A 76 -10.24 15.01 13.76
C GLU A 76 -8.99 14.48 13.03
N LYS A 77 -9.18 13.58 12.05
CA LYS A 77 -8.08 13.01 11.26
C LYS A 77 -7.45 14.05 10.33
N GLU A 78 -8.22 14.97 9.77
CA GLU A 78 -7.69 16.05 8.92
C GLU A 78 -6.83 17.04 9.73
N VAL A 79 -7.25 17.38 10.96
CA VAL A 79 -6.42 18.20 11.86
C VAL A 79 -5.14 17.46 12.25
N ALA A 80 -5.23 16.16 12.56
CA ALA A 80 -4.04 15.35 12.85
C ALA A 80 -3.11 15.28 11.63
N PHE A 81 -3.66 15.10 10.42
CA PHE A 81 -2.92 15.11 9.15
C PHE A 81 -2.15 16.41 8.97
N GLN A 82 -2.82 17.56 9.11
CA GLN A 82 -2.16 18.85 8.97
C GLN A 82 -1.07 19.05 10.02
N GLY A 83 -1.31 18.66 11.27
CA GLY A 83 -0.30 18.74 12.33
C GLY A 83 0.94 17.88 12.07
N VAL A 84 0.78 16.70 11.47
CA VAL A 84 1.91 15.85 11.06
C VAL A 84 2.64 16.47 9.87
N ALA A 85 1.91 16.98 8.87
CA ALA A 85 2.50 17.62 7.69
C ALA A 85 3.29 18.89 8.06
N ASP A 86 2.76 19.71 8.97
CA ASP A 86 3.40 20.95 9.45
C ASP A 86 4.71 20.72 10.20
N ALA A 87 4.94 19.53 10.74
CA ALA A 87 6.22 19.16 11.36
C ALA A 87 7.31 18.84 10.33
N GLY A 88 6.95 18.66 9.06
CA GLY A 88 7.85 18.46 7.93
C GLY A 88 8.53 17.08 7.88
N LYS A 89 9.52 16.94 6.99
CA LYS A 89 10.18 15.65 6.68
C LYS A 89 10.83 14.94 7.89
N GLY A 90 11.10 15.65 8.99
CA GLY A 90 11.67 15.07 10.21
C GLY A 90 10.82 13.96 10.85
N VAL A 91 9.51 13.91 10.55
CA VAL A 91 8.59 12.87 11.08
C VAL A 91 8.60 11.56 10.29
N ILE A 92 9.23 11.51 9.11
CA ILE A 92 9.21 10.32 8.24
C ILE A 92 9.65 9.03 8.95
N PRO A 93 10.71 9.01 9.77
CA PRO A 93 11.07 7.80 10.53
C PRO A 93 9.94 7.30 11.43
N ALA A 94 9.19 8.20 12.07
CA ALA A 94 8.04 7.83 12.90
C ALA A 94 6.84 7.33 12.07
N ILE A 95 6.67 7.85 10.85
CA ILE A 95 5.65 7.35 9.92
C ILE A 95 5.99 5.92 9.49
N ARG A 96 7.26 5.62 9.18
CA ARG A 96 7.72 4.25 8.87
C ARG A 96 7.43 3.29 10.02
N ASP A 97 7.82 3.67 11.24
CA ASP A 97 7.56 2.88 12.44
C ASP A 97 6.05 2.64 12.68
N PHE A 98 5.23 3.61 12.33
CA PHE A 98 3.77 3.49 12.37
C PHE A 98 3.26 2.51 11.31
N CYS A 99 3.72 2.61 10.06
CA CYS A 99 3.30 1.76 8.95
C CYS A 99 3.53 0.27 9.21
N ILE A 100 4.61 -0.10 9.93
CA ILE A 100 4.93 -1.49 10.29
C ILE A 100 3.78 -2.17 11.06
N LYS A 101 3.02 -1.42 11.86
CA LYS A 101 2.01 -1.95 12.78
C LYS A 101 0.59 -1.59 12.38
N ALA A 102 0.43 -0.68 11.42
CA ALA A 102 -0.87 -0.14 11.07
C ALA A 102 -1.70 -1.16 10.27
N GLU A 103 -2.96 -1.32 10.64
CA GLU A 103 -3.90 -2.18 9.91
C GLU A 103 -4.31 -1.55 8.56
N THR A 104 -4.18 -0.23 8.43
CA THR A 104 -4.52 0.53 7.23
C THR A 104 -3.52 1.68 7.06
N LEU A 105 -3.12 1.93 5.81
CA LEU A 105 -2.11 2.89 5.42
C LEU A 105 -2.67 4.10 4.64
N SER A 106 -3.99 4.23 4.47
CA SER A 106 -4.61 5.34 3.73
C SER A 106 -4.13 6.72 4.18
N TRP A 107 -4.06 6.96 5.50
CA TRP A 107 -3.58 8.24 6.05
C TRP A 107 -2.06 8.38 6.02
N PRO A 108 -1.26 7.38 6.47
CA PRO A 108 0.19 7.42 6.31
C PRO A 108 0.64 7.72 4.86
N ILE A 109 0.04 7.05 3.87
CA ILE A 109 0.32 7.26 2.45
C ILE A 109 -0.04 8.71 2.04
N LYS A 110 -1.20 9.23 2.47
CA LYS A 110 -1.58 10.63 2.24
C LYS A 110 -0.58 11.62 2.85
N ILE A 111 -0.07 11.34 4.06
CA ILE A 111 0.93 12.17 4.74
C ILE A 111 2.27 12.12 4.02
N LEU A 112 2.75 10.93 3.64
CA LEU A 112 3.98 10.78 2.88
C LEU A 112 3.90 11.57 1.57
N ARG A 113 2.75 11.51 0.87
CA ARG A 113 2.52 12.27 -0.36
C ARG A 113 2.56 13.79 -0.16
N SER A 114 2.18 14.31 1.01
CA SER A 114 2.25 15.75 1.27
C SER A 114 3.63 16.22 1.70
N LEU A 115 4.50 15.31 2.15
CA LEU A 115 5.85 15.60 2.64
C LEU A 115 6.95 15.38 1.60
N LEU A 116 6.73 14.50 0.63
CA LEU A 116 7.72 14.02 -0.33
C LEU A 116 7.39 14.47 -1.75
N ASP A 117 8.43 14.69 -2.56
CA ASP A 117 8.25 14.81 -4.01
C ASP A 117 7.94 13.45 -4.67
N ASP A 118 7.71 13.43 -5.97
CA ASP A 118 7.32 12.21 -6.70
C ASP A 118 8.35 11.08 -6.59
N ASP A 119 9.64 11.42 -6.63
CA ASP A 119 10.73 10.44 -6.61
C ASP A 119 10.94 9.89 -5.20
N GLU A 120 11.03 10.77 -4.20
CA GLU A 120 11.15 10.35 -2.80
C GLU A 120 9.92 9.54 -2.35
N TYR A 121 8.72 9.94 -2.78
CA TYR A 121 7.48 9.23 -2.44
C TYR A 121 7.43 7.85 -3.09
N ARG A 122 7.88 7.72 -4.34
CA ARG A 122 8.00 6.43 -5.03
C ARG A 122 8.95 5.50 -4.27
N ASP A 123 10.14 5.97 -3.94
CA ASP A 123 11.15 5.20 -3.22
C ASP A 123 10.66 4.76 -1.84
N GLU A 124 9.95 5.65 -1.13
CA GLU A 124 9.35 5.36 0.16
C GLU A 124 8.28 4.26 0.06
N LEU A 125 7.38 4.34 -0.93
CA LEU A 125 6.35 3.33 -1.13
C LEU A 125 6.95 1.98 -1.53
N ILE A 126 7.99 1.96 -2.37
CA ILE A 126 8.72 0.72 -2.72
C ILE A 126 9.35 0.12 -1.45
N SER A 127 10.03 0.93 -0.64
CA SER A 127 10.63 0.50 0.63
C SER A 127 9.60 -0.08 1.60
N LEU A 128 8.40 0.53 1.68
CA LEU A 128 7.30 -0.01 2.49
C LEU A 128 6.76 -1.32 1.91
N LEU A 129 6.69 -1.44 0.58
CA LEU A 129 6.19 -2.64 -0.09
C LEU A 129 7.12 -3.84 0.13
N GLU A 130 8.44 -3.63 0.20
CA GLU A 130 9.45 -4.67 0.46
C GLU A 130 9.20 -5.46 1.75
N MET A 131 8.54 -4.87 2.74
CA MET A 131 8.19 -5.53 4.00
C MET A 131 7.13 -6.64 3.86
N PHE A 132 6.42 -6.67 2.74
CA PHE A 132 5.35 -7.62 2.49
C PHE A 132 5.80 -8.72 1.53
N ASP A 133 5.30 -9.94 1.76
CA ASP A 133 5.43 -11.08 0.85
C ASP A 133 4.10 -11.40 0.16
N THR A 134 4.12 -12.47 -0.64
CA THR A 134 2.98 -13.00 -1.38
C THR A 134 2.22 -14.08 -0.62
N GLU A 135 2.62 -14.40 0.61
CA GLU A 135 2.02 -15.46 1.42
C GLU A 135 0.71 -15.00 2.08
N TYR A 136 0.03 -15.97 2.70
CA TYR A 136 -1.20 -15.69 3.42
C TYR A 136 -0.92 -14.78 4.61
N THR A 137 -1.59 -13.63 4.63
CA THR A 137 -1.70 -12.77 5.79
C THR A 137 -3.16 -12.51 6.10
N ARG A 138 -3.47 -12.36 7.39
CA ARG A 138 -4.82 -12.03 7.85
C ARG A 138 -5.31 -10.68 7.31
N ASN A 139 -4.40 -9.72 7.16
CA ASN A 139 -4.72 -8.38 6.68
C ASN A 139 -3.80 -8.01 5.51
N VAL A 140 -4.41 -7.92 4.32
CA VAL A 140 -3.72 -7.56 3.07
C VAL A 140 -3.86 -6.08 2.73
N GLU A 141 -4.70 -5.32 3.43
CA GLU A 141 -5.01 -3.93 3.10
C GLU A 141 -3.76 -3.04 2.97
N PRO A 142 -2.75 -3.13 3.86
CA PRO A 142 -1.53 -2.31 3.74
C PRO A 142 -0.81 -2.50 2.39
N LYS A 143 -0.49 -3.74 1.99
CA LYS A 143 0.18 -4.00 0.71
C LYS A 143 -0.68 -3.61 -0.48
N GLN A 144 -1.99 -3.85 -0.42
CA GLN A 144 -2.92 -3.45 -1.47
C GLN A 144 -2.94 -1.92 -1.68
N GLN A 145 -2.97 -1.14 -0.59
CA GLN A 145 -2.98 0.32 -0.65
C GLN A 145 -1.66 0.88 -1.20
N ILE A 146 -0.52 0.29 -0.83
CA ILE A 146 0.79 0.67 -1.37
C ILE A 146 0.85 0.39 -2.88
N ILE A 147 0.48 -0.83 -3.32
CA ILE A 147 0.45 -1.21 -4.74
C ILE A 147 -0.45 -0.27 -5.54
N THR A 148 -1.61 0.10 -4.99
CA THR A 148 -2.54 1.03 -5.63
C THR A 148 -1.94 2.44 -5.74
N ALA A 149 -1.30 2.93 -4.68
CA ALA A 149 -0.66 4.25 -4.67
C ALA A 149 0.50 4.34 -5.68
N LEU A 150 1.30 3.28 -5.80
CA LEU A 150 2.36 3.16 -6.81
C LEU A 150 1.83 3.25 -8.25
N GLY A 151 0.59 2.80 -8.50
CA GLY A 151 -0.05 2.91 -9.81
C GLY A 151 -0.34 4.34 -10.27
N GLY A 152 -0.32 5.32 -9.35
CA GLY A 152 -0.42 6.75 -9.67
C GLY A 152 0.90 7.42 -10.03
N LEU A 153 2.01 6.68 -9.98
CA LEU A 153 3.37 7.17 -10.23
C LEU A 153 3.95 6.48 -11.47
N SER A 154 5.05 7.05 -11.99
CA SER A 154 5.83 6.46 -13.08
C SER A 154 7.23 6.09 -12.58
N GLY A 155 7.72 4.92 -12.99
CA GLY A 155 9.09 4.45 -12.74
C GLY A 155 9.25 2.97 -13.11
N GLY A 156 10.36 2.60 -13.75
CA GLY A 156 10.63 1.21 -14.12
C GLY A 156 10.79 0.29 -12.90
N GLU A 157 11.34 0.83 -11.82
CA GLU A 157 11.47 0.21 -10.50
C GLU A 157 10.12 -0.16 -9.87
N ILE A 158 9.04 0.58 -10.19
CA ILE A 158 7.69 0.26 -9.70
C ILE A 158 7.25 -1.08 -10.26
N ARG A 159 7.49 -1.30 -11.57
CA ARG A 159 7.16 -2.57 -12.21
C ARG A 159 7.89 -3.71 -11.50
N GLU A 160 9.20 -3.59 -11.30
CA GLU A 160 10.01 -4.62 -10.65
C GLU A 160 9.51 -4.93 -9.23
N ALA A 161 9.16 -3.90 -8.46
CA ALA A 161 8.64 -4.04 -7.10
C ALA A 161 7.25 -4.71 -7.05
N VAL A 162 6.39 -4.44 -8.05
CA VAL A 162 4.98 -4.87 -8.06
C VAL A 162 4.78 -6.22 -8.74
N GLU A 163 5.59 -6.60 -9.74
CA GLU A 163 5.41 -7.83 -10.52
C GLU A 163 5.39 -9.10 -9.66
N ARG A 164 6.13 -9.13 -8.54
CA ARG A 164 6.08 -10.28 -7.61
C ARG A 164 4.69 -10.52 -7.02
N PHE A 165 3.87 -9.47 -6.88
CA PHE A 165 2.50 -9.57 -6.36
C PHE A 165 1.48 -10.03 -7.40
N LEU A 166 1.89 -10.27 -8.64
CA LEU A 166 1.06 -10.98 -9.62
C LEU A 166 0.79 -12.43 -9.19
N ASP A 167 1.65 -12.99 -8.35
CA ASP A 167 1.53 -14.36 -7.79
C ASP A 167 1.04 -14.36 -6.33
N ASP A 168 0.48 -13.25 -5.82
CA ASP A 168 -0.02 -13.15 -4.43
C ASP A 168 -1.16 -14.14 -4.16
N VAL A 169 -1.23 -14.75 -2.98
CA VAL A 169 -2.35 -15.67 -2.65
C VAL A 169 -3.71 -14.97 -2.62
N ASN A 170 -3.74 -13.67 -2.37
CA ASN A 170 -4.97 -12.88 -2.33
C ASN A 170 -5.33 -12.33 -3.73
N GLU A 171 -6.52 -12.70 -4.22
CA GLU A 171 -7.02 -12.26 -5.53
C GLU A 171 -7.08 -10.73 -5.68
N THR A 172 -7.51 -10.02 -4.65
CA THR A 172 -7.61 -8.56 -4.70
C THR A 172 -6.23 -7.91 -4.86
N VAL A 173 -5.21 -8.44 -4.18
CA VAL A 173 -3.82 -7.98 -4.33
C VAL A 173 -3.32 -8.23 -5.75
N ARG A 174 -3.52 -9.44 -6.29
CA ARG A 174 -3.16 -9.76 -7.69
C ARG A 174 -3.84 -8.83 -8.68
N PHE A 175 -5.13 -8.55 -8.49
CA PHE A 175 -5.89 -7.64 -9.35
C PHE A 175 -5.28 -6.23 -9.37
N HIS A 176 -4.92 -5.70 -8.20
CA HIS A 176 -4.26 -4.39 -8.10
C HIS A 176 -2.83 -4.43 -8.65
N ALA A 177 -2.09 -5.52 -8.46
CA ALA A 177 -0.76 -5.70 -9.05
C ALA A 177 -0.85 -5.63 -10.59
N VAL A 178 -1.80 -6.36 -11.21
CA VAL A 178 -2.06 -6.28 -12.65
C VAL A 178 -2.37 -4.85 -13.10
N GLN A 179 -3.25 -4.15 -12.39
CA GLN A 179 -3.59 -2.75 -12.70
C GLN A 179 -2.36 -1.84 -12.66
N THR A 180 -1.56 -1.94 -11.61
CA THR A 180 -0.36 -1.13 -11.41
C THR A 180 0.74 -1.48 -12.42
N THR A 181 0.96 -2.76 -12.75
CA THR A 181 1.88 -3.20 -13.80
C THR A 181 1.49 -2.60 -15.15
N PHE A 182 0.20 -2.61 -15.53
CA PHE A 182 -0.21 -1.90 -16.74
C PHE A 182 0.00 -0.39 -16.60
N ALA A 183 -0.27 0.24 -15.46
CA ALA A 183 -0.08 1.68 -15.30
C ALA A 183 1.36 2.13 -15.64
N GLN A 184 2.37 1.27 -15.43
CA GLN A 184 3.77 1.56 -15.76
C GLN A 184 4.07 1.62 -17.27
N GLY A 185 3.19 1.11 -18.14
CA GLY A 185 3.33 1.34 -19.58
C GLY A 185 4.45 0.55 -20.27
N SER A 186 5.11 -0.39 -19.61
CA SER A 186 6.20 -1.19 -20.17
C SER A 186 5.76 -2.59 -20.62
N ASP A 187 5.95 -2.89 -21.91
CA ASP A 187 5.66 -4.19 -22.52
C ASP A 187 6.63 -5.30 -22.09
N GLU A 188 7.76 -4.94 -21.50
CA GLU A 188 8.65 -5.89 -20.82
C GLU A 188 7.93 -6.68 -19.71
N SER A 189 6.77 -6.20 -19.23
CA SER A 189 5.93 -6.91 -18.24
C SER A 189 5.11 -8.07 -18.84
N VAL A 190 5.06 -8.19 -20.17
CA VAL A 190 4.23 -9.21 -20.87
C VAL A 190 4.56 -10.63 -20.39
N PRO A 191 5.83 -11.07 -20.28
CA PRO A 191 6.12 -12.42 -19.78
C PRO A 191 5.57 -12.69 -18.38
N ALA A 192 5.71 -11.73 -17.46
CA ALA A 192 5.21 -11.85 -16.09
C ALA A 192 3.66 -11.92 -16.06
N LEU A 193 3.00 -11.07 -16.85
CA LEU A 193 1.54 -11.08 -16.99
C LEU A 193 1.00 -12.39 -17.58
N ILE A 194 1.68 -12.94 -18.59
CA ILE A 194 1.29 -14.23 -19.18
C ILE A 194 1.50 -15.36 -18.18
N LYS A 195 2.64 -15.38 -17.48
CA LYS A 195 2.88 -16.36 -16.42
C LYS A 195 1.74 -16.32 -15.38
N ALA A 196 1.38 -15.14 -14.90
CA ALA A 196 0.34 -14.96 -13.88
C ALA A 196 -1.00 -15.58 -14.30
N ILE A 197 -1.45 -15.36 -15.55
CA ILE A 197 -2.75 -15.90 -16.00
C ILE A 197 -2.75 -17.42 -16.23
N THR A 198 -1.59 -18.07 -16.36
CA THR A 198 -1.54 -19.52 -16.60
C THR A 198 -1.96 -20.36 -15.40
N THR A 199 -1.82 -19.81 -14.19
CA THR A 199 -2.24 -20.45 -12.94
C THR A 199 -3.37 -19.69 -12.24
N GLU A 200 -3.93 -18.68 -12.91
CA GLU A 200 -5.01 -17.87 -12.36
C GLU A 200 -6.34 -18.58 -12.52
N GLU A 201 -7.16 -18.56 -11.48
CA GLU A 201 -8.52 -19.10 -11.49
C GLU A 201 -9.57 -17.98 -11.62
N SER A 202 -9.21 -16.75 -11.24
CA SER A 202 -10.08 -15.59 -11.37
C SER A 202 -10.21 -15.14 -12.83
N VAL A 203 -11.39 -15.43 -13.41
CA VAL A 203 -11.79 -14.91 -14.73
C VAL A 203 -11.71 -13.38 -14.79
N ARG A 204 -11.95 -12.69 -13.67
CA ARG A 204 -11.82 -11.23 -13.57
C ARG A 204 -10.38 -10.78 -13.83
N ILE A 205 -9.39 -11.46 -13.28
CA ILE A 205 -7.98 -11.14 -13.49
C ILE A 205 -7.55 -11.50 -14.92
N LYS A 206 -7.93 -12.69 -15.42
CA LYS A 206 -7.68 -13.08 -16.82
C LYS A 206 -8.21 -12.05 -17.81
N ASN A 207 -9.46 -11.62 -17.64
CA ASN A 207 -10.07 -10.57 -18.46
C ASN A 207 -9.30 -9.27 -18.33
N LYS A 208 -8.89 -8.87 -17.12
CA LYS A 208 -8.15 -7.63 -16.91
C LYS A 208 -6.81 -7.64 -17.64
N VAL A 209 -6.10 -8.76 -17.63
CA VAL A 209 -4.84 -8.94 -18.39
C VAL A 209 -5.09 -8.88 -19.88
N ALA A 210 -6.08 -9.62 -20.39
CA ALA A 210 -6.41 -9.62 -21.81
C ALA A 210 -6.82 -8.22 -22.32
N GLU A 211 -7.65 -7.50 -21.56
CA GLU A 211 -8.05 -6.12 -21.85
C GLU A 211 -6.86 -5.16 -21.87
N GLY A 212 -5.94 -5.29 -20.90
CA GLY A 212 -4.75 -4.46 -20.83
C GLY A 212 -3.81 -4.71 -22.02
N LEU A 213 -3.53 -5.98 -22.34
CA LEU A 213 -2.71 -6.37 -23.50
C LEU A 213 -3.31 -5.86 -24.82
N MET A 214 -4.62 -6.05 -25.00
CA MET A 214 -5.36 -5.58 -26.19
C MET A 214 -5.35 -4.05 -26.29
N GLY A 215 -5.71 -3.36 -25.19
CA GLY A 215 -5.80 -1.90 -25.15
C GLY A 215 -4.46 -1.20 -25.37
N ARG A 216 -3.36 -1.82 -24.96
CA ARG A 216 -1.99 -1.34 -25.23
C ARG A 216 -1.42 -1.82 -26.56
N GLY A 217 -2.06 -2.80 -27.20
CA GLY A 217 -1.58 -3.41 -28.43
C GLY A 217 -0.26 -4.16 -28.27
N TRP A 218 0.07 -4.59 -27.05
CA TRP A 218 1.29 -5.33 -26.72
C TRP A 218 1.30 -6.71 -27.38
N ILE A 219 2.49 -7.16 -27.77
CA ILE A 219 2.69 -8.41 -28.48
C ILE A 219 3.12 -9.49 -27.50
N ILE A 220 2.40 -10.62 -27.50
CA ILE A 220 2.80 -11.81 -26.77
C ILE A 220 3.92 -12.53 -27.55
N PRO A 221 5.11 -12.75 -26.93
CA PRO A 221 6.19 -13.52 -27.53
C PRO A 221 5.73 -14.92 -27.97
N GLU A 222 6.27 -15.42 -29.07
CA GLU A 222 5.79 -16.64 -29.74
C GLU A 222 5.74 -17.85 -28.81
N GLU A 223 6.77 -18.03 -28.01
CA GLU A 223 6.93 -19.08 -27.01
C GLU A 223 5.87 -19.05 -25.91
N LEU A 224 5.25 -17.89 -25.66
CA LEU A 224 4.21 -17.72 -24.64
C LEU A 224 2.79 -17.81 -25.20
N ARG A 225 2.61 -17.72 -26.53
CA ARG A 225 1.27 -17.67 -27.16
C ARG A 225 0.43 -18.89 -26.87
N SER A 226 1.03 -20.09 -26.87
CA SER A 226 0.29 -21.32 -26.60
C SER A 226 -0.27 -21.35 -25.17
N ALA A 227 0.56 -20.99 -24.18
CA ALA A 227 0.16 -20.94 -22.79
C ALA A 227 -0.91 -19.87 -22.56
N ALA A 228 -0.74 -18.69 -23.15
CA ALA A 228 -1.71 -17.60 -23.07
C ALA A 228 -3.06 -17.97 -23.72
N ARG A 229 -3.06 -18.72 -24.84
CA ARG A 229 -4.29 -19.22 -25.48
C ARG A 229 -5.03 -20.19 -24.58
N GLU A 230 -4.30 -21.09 -23.92
CA GLU A 230 -4.88 -22.02 -22.95
C GLU A 230 -5.48 -21.27 -21.75
N ALA A 231 -4.71 -20.36 -21.17
CA ALA A 231 -5.10 -19.58 -19.99
C ALA A 231 -6.36 -18.74 -20.22
N LEU A 232 -6.62 -18.28 -21.45
CA LEU A 232 -7.75 -17.41 -21.77
C LEU A 232 -8.97 -18.16 -22.34
N ARG A 233 -8.98 -19.50 -22.42
CA ARG A 233 -10.12 -20.26 -22.96
C ARG A 233 -11.43 -20.03 -22.21
N ASP A 234 -11.34 -19.81 -20.90
CA ASP A 234 -12.44 -19.55 -19.97
C ASP A 234 -12.66 -18.04 -19.73
N SER A 235 -11.93 -17.18 -20.43
CA SER A 235 -12.09 -15.71 -20.35
C SER A 235 -13.33 -15.22 -21.09
N GLY A 236 -13.63 -13.93 -20.94
CA GLY A 236 -14.77 -13.21 -21.55
C GLY A 236 -14.65 -12.98 -23.06
N GLY A 237 -14.20 -13.99 -23.81
CA GLY A 237 -14.16 -13.98 -25.26
C GLY A 237 -12.92 -13.33 -25.88
N PHE A 238 -11.75 -13.45 -25.24
CA PHE A 238 -10.50 -12.99 -25.84
C PHE A 238 -9.80 -14.11 -26.63
N VAL A 239 -9.16 -13.76 -27.74
CA VAL A 239 -8.35 -14.68 -28.55
C VAL A 239 -7.01 -14.04 -28.89
N ILE A 240 -5.99 -14.88 -29.11
CA ILE A 240 -4.63 -14.43 -29.45
C ILE A 240 -4.36 -14.76 -30.91
N ALA A 241 -4.21 -13.72 -31.73
CA ALA A 241 -3.86 -13.81 -33.14
C ALA A 241 -2.46 -14.41 -33.34
N ASP A 242 -2.16 -14.87 -34.55
CA ASP A 242 -0.82 -15.39 -34.87
C ASP A 242 0.26 -14.31 -34.82
N SER A 243 -0.12 -13.04 -34.91
CA SER A 243 0.77 -11.90 -34.65
C SER A 243 1.14 -11.73 -33.18
N GLY A 244 0.52 -12.47 -32.26
CA GLY A 244 0.67 -12.33 -30.81
C GLY A 244 -0.20 -11.24 -30.18
N ARG A 245 -1.04 -10.55 -30.97
CA ARG A 245 -2.00 -9.57 -30.45
C ARG A 245 -3.23 -10.24 -29.83
N VAL A 246 -3.70 -9.67 -28.72
CA VAL A 246 -4.99 -10.00 -28.12
C VAL A 246 -6.10 -9.24 -28.83
N GLN A 247 -7.21 -9.91 -29.12
CA GLN A 247 -8.39 -9.35 -29.78
C GLN A 247 -9.68 -9.97 -29.22
N ARG A 248 -10.83 -9.33 -29.46
CA ARG A 248 -12.14 -9.92 -29.16
C ARG A 248 -12.46 -11.05 -30.14
N GLY A 249 -12.98 -12.15 -29.63
CA GLY A 249 -13.50 -13.26 -30.42
C GLY A 249 -14.76 -12.83 -31.18
N SER A 250 -15.00 -13.45 -32.34
CA SER A 250 -16.05 -13.10 -33.31
C SER A 250 -17.50 -13.19 -32.80
N GLY A 251 -17.72 -13.63 -31.56
CA GLY A 251 -19.04 -13.69 -30.90
C GLY A 251 -19.27 -12.68 -29.78
N PHE A 252 -18.32 -11.77 -29.53
CA PHE A 252 -18.33 -10.82 -28.40
C PHE A 252 -18.15 -9.36 -28.85
N GLY A 253 -18.63 -9.04 -30.06
CA GLY A 253 -18.60 -7.68 -30.64
C GLY A 253 -19.76 -6.80 -30.21
#